data_AF-A0A5M9K5E7-F1
#
_entry.id   AF-A0A5M9K5E7-F1
#
_cell.length_a   1.000
_cell.length_b   1.000
_cell.length_c   1.000
_cell.angle_alpha   90.00
_cell.angle_beta   90.00
_cell.angle_gamma   90.00
#
_symmetry.space_group_name_H-M   'P 1'
#
loop_
_entity.id
_entity.type
_entity.pdbx_description
1 polymer ?
#
loop_
_entity_poly.entity_id
_entity_poly.type
_entity_poly.pdbx_seq_one_letter_code
_entity_poly.pdbx_strand_id
1 'polypeptide(L)'
;MLRSLVSLYSILSLADIATSQYTTNAEAAFKQLQTWYNTSSGLWSTTGWWNAANCLTVIGDLAAIDSSVKSTVTGVMSNTFTQAQTYNLQMTKVVMVNYNYLSIYGNDTGALNGLALAGNIPVQASTTVNPQGFLNDFYDDEGWWALGWIQAYDVTGNSDYLTMAEDIFADMKNATTTPCSNGARLYLSVSAHLANRATGSDKANYLTIAKNQWNWFKGTGMINSQGTINDGLTNSSNNGLSVNWAGPFVATANASTESSALDALVAAAAIGV
;
A
#
# COMPACT_ATOMS: atom_id res chain seq x y z
N MET A 1 -4.70 19.48 47.18
CA MET A 1 -4.29 18.27 46.43
C MET A 1 -5.43 17.34 46.00
N LEU A 2 -6.61 17.31 46.64
CA LEU A 2 -7.69 16.36 46.29
C LEU A 2 -8.46 16.66 44.98
N ARG A 3 -8.51 17.92 44.51
CA ARG A 3 -9.26 18.29 43.28
C ARG A 3 -8.53 17.92 41.97
N SER A 4 -7.23 17.66 42.01
CA SER A 4 -6.44 17.32 40.81
C SER A 4 -6.49 15.83 40.45
N LEU A 5 -6.79 14.95 41.42
CA LEU A 5 -6.85 13.49 41.24
C LEU A 5 -8.16 13.03 40.58
N VAL A 6 -9.28 13.69 40.92
CA VAL A 6 -10.60 13.36 40.34
C VAL A 6 -10.66 13.69 38.85
N SER A 7 -10.07 14.83 38.44
CA SER A 7 -10.02 15.23 37.03
C SER A 7 -9.15 14.30 36.18
N LEU A 8 -8.05 13.76 36.74
CA LEU A 8 -7.19 12.82 36.03
C LEU A 8 -7.89 11.46 35.82
N TYR A 9 -8.58 10.97 36.84
CA TYR A 9 -9.35 9.71 36.78
C TYR A 9 -10.49 9.77 35.75
N SER A 10 -11.22 10.90 35.68
CA SER A 10 -12.28 11.08 34.69
C SER A 10 -11.75 11.12 33.25
N ILE A 11 -10.60 11.77 33.02
CA ILE A 11 -9.97 11.83 31.69
C ILE A 11 -9.44 10.46 31.27
N LEU A 12 -8.79 9.71 32.18
CA LEU A 12 -8.35 8.34 31.94
C LEU A 12 -9.53 7.42 31.62
N SER A 13 -10.63 7.50 32.39
CA SER A 13 -11.82 6.67 32.14
C SER A 13 -12.51 6.95 30.80
N LEU A 14 -12.52 8.21 30.35
CA LEU A 14 -13.09 8.58 29.05
C LEU A 14 -12.18 8.13 27.90
N ALA A 15 -10.86 8.20 28.08
CA ALA A 15 -9.90 7.66 27.13
C ALA A 15 -10.03 6.14 27.00
N ASP A 16 -10.18 5.42 28.13
CA ASP A 16 -10.39 3.96 28.16
C ASP A 16 -11.72 3.53 27.51
N ILE A 17 -12.78 4.31 27.67
CA ILE A 17 -14.07 4.05 27.00
C ILE A 17 -13.96 4.29 25.50
N ALA A 18 -13.30 5.38 25.09
CA ALA A 18 -13.09 5.68 23.68
C ALA A 18 -12.22 4.61 22.99
N THR A 19 -11.11 4.20 23.61
CA THR A 19 -10.24 3.12 23.09
C THR A 19 -10.99 1.80 23.01
N SER A 20 -11.77 1.42 24.03
CA SER A 20 -12.62 0.22 24.00
C SER A 20 -13.64 0.24 22.85
N GLN A 21 -14.23 1.40 22.56
CA GLN A 21 -15.16 1.57 21.46
C GLN A 21 -14.46 1.47 20.09
N TYR A 22 -13.27 2.05 19.93
CA TYR A 22 -12.49 1.94 18.70
C TYR A 22 -12.05 0.49 18.42
N THR A 23 -11.58 -0.25 19.44
CA THR A 23 -11.24 -1.67 19.29
C THR A 23 -12.45 -2.49 18.86
N THR A 24 -13.60 -2.30 19.51
CA THR A 24 -14.84 -3.02 19.17
C THR A 24 -15.27 -2.74 17.72
N ASN A 25 -15.17 -1.49 17.26
CA ASN A 25 -15.48 -1.13 15.89
C ASN A 25 -14.49 -1.74 14.89
N ALA A 26 -13.20 -1.75 15.21
CA ALA A 26 -12.16 -2.35 14.38
C ALA A 26 -12.36 -3.87 14.25
N GLU A 27 -12.69 -4.57 15.35
CA GLU A 27 -13.04 -5.99 15.33
C GLU A 27 -14.29 -6.27 14.49
N ALA A 28 -15.31 -5.42 14.57
CA ALA A 28 -16.52 -5.55 13.76
C ALA A 28 -16.23 -5.37 12.26
N ALA A 29 -15.42 -4.35 11.91
CA ALA A 29 -14.97 -4.13 10.54
C ALA A 29 -14.10 -5.30 10.03
N PHE A 30 -13.21 -5.83 10.85
CA PHE A 30 -12.43 -7.04 10.55
C PHE A 30 -13.35 -8.23 10.26
N LYS A 31 -14.31 -8.51 11.15
CA LYS A 31 -15.28 -9.61 10.95
C LYS A 31 -16.03 -9.46 9.62
N GLN A 32 -16.46 -8.24 9.27
CA GLN A 32 -17.12 -7.96 7.99
C GLN A 32 -16.18 -8.17 6.80
N LEU A 33 -14.97 -7.63 6.85
CA LEU A 33 -13.95 -7.80 5.81
C LEU A 33 -13.67 -9.29 5.54
N GLN A 34 -13.55 -10.08 6.61
CA GLN A 34 -13.31 -11.52 6.51
C GLN A 34 -14.44 -12.30 5.82
N THR A 35 -15.65 -11.77 5.74
CA THR A 35 -16.74 -12.42 4.97
C THR A 35 -16.49 -12.42 3.46
N TRP A 36 -15.62 -11.53 2.96
CA TRP A 36 -15.23 -11.48 1.55
C TRP A 36 -13.97 -12.29 1.25
N TYR A 37 -13.25 -12.76 2.27
CA TYR A 37 -12.02 -13.53 2.06
C TYR A 37 -12.31 -14.89 1.41
N ASN A 38 -11.70 -15.14 0.27
CA ASN A 38 -11.82 -16.38 -0.47
C ASN A 38 -10.55 -17.22 -0.23
N THR A 39 -10.70 -18.32 0.51
CA THR A 39 -9.58 -19.19 0.86
C THR A 39 -8.95 -19.87 -0.35
N SER A 40 -9.72 -20.11 -1.41
CA SER A 40 -9.22 -20.78 -2.62
C SER A 40 -8.28 -19.88 -3.43
N SER A 41 -8.61 -18.59 -3.55
CA SER A 41 -7.72 -17.62 -4.22
C SER A 41 -6.68 -16.99 -3.28
N GLY A 42 -6.92 -17.03 -1.97
CA GLY A 42 -6.11 -16.29 -0.99
C GLY A 42 -6.34 -14.79 -1.02
N LEU A 43 -7.44 -14.31 -1.61
CA LEU A 43 -7.73 -12.89 -1.81
C LEU A 43 -9.13 -12.54 -1.31
N TRP A 44 -9.37 -11.26 -1.08
CA TRP A 44 -10.71 -10.74 -0.83
C TRP A 44 -11.48 -10.60 -2.14
N SER A 45 -12.70 -11.11 -2.15
CA SER A 45 -13.63 -10.96 -3.27
C SER A 45 -13.89 -9.48 -3.51
N THR A 46 -14.06 -9.06 -4.78
CA THR A 46 -14.37 -7.69 -5.22
C THR A 46 -13.23 -6.66 -5.16
N THR A 47 -12.13 -6.92 -4.45
CA THR A 47 -11.05 -5.92 -4.32
C THR A 47 -10.10 -5.92 -5.52
N GLY A 48 -9.86 -7.08 -6.15
CA GLY A 48 -8.78 -7.25 -7.11
C GLY A 48 -7.42 -7.46 -6.44
N TRP A 49 -6.37 -7.61 -7.25
CA TRP A 49 -5.04 -8.08 -6.83
C TRP A 49 -4.35 -7.15 -5.83
N TRP A 50 -4.04 -5.91 -6.23
CA TRP A 50 -3.25 -5.00 -5.39
C TRP A 50 -4.04 -4.43 -4.21
N ASN A 51 -5.36 -4.31 -4.31
CA ASN A 51 -6.19 -3.93 -3.16
C ASN A 51 -6.22 -5.03 -2.09
N ALA A 52 -6.06 -6.31 -2.46
CA ALA A 52 -5.96 -7.39 -1.48
C ALA A 52 -4.70 -7.26 -0.61
N ALA A 53 -3.60 -6.71 -1.16
CA ALA A 53 -2.42 -6.38 -0.36
C ALA A 53 -2.72 -5.33 0.71
N ASN A 54 -3.52 -4.30 0.37
CA ASN A 54 -3.97 -3.31 1.34
C ASN A 54 -4.86 -3.93 2.44
N CYS A 55 -5.76 -4.85 2.08
CA CYS A 55 -6.51 -5.63 3.07
C CYS A 55 -5.59 -6.42 4.00
N LEU A 56 -4.55 -7.05 3.45
CA LEU A 56 -3.56 -7.81 4.22
C LEU A 56 -2.82 -6.92 5.23
N THR A 57 -2.36 -5.74 4.80
CA THR A 57 -1.70 -4.76 5.68
C THR A 57 -2.62 -4.33 6.82
N VAL A 58 -3.87 -3.94 6.50
CA VAL A 58 -4.84 -3.46 7.51
C VAL A 58 -5.13 -4.52 8.57
N ILE A 59 -5.35 -5.78 8.18
CA ILE A 59 -5.58 -6.84 9.17
C ILE A 59 -4.31 -7.16 9.97
N GLY A 60 -3.13 -6.99 9.36
CA GLY A 60 -1.84 -7.12 10.02
C GLY A 60 -1.59 -6.04 11.06
N ASP A 61 -1.94 -4.79 10.76
CA ASP A 61 -1.87 -3.67 11.71
C ASP A 61 -2.79 -3.92 12.91
N LEU A 62 -4.02 -4.38 12.66
CA LEU A 62 -4.93 -4.75 13.74
C LEU A 62 -4.34 -5.90 14.58
N ALA A 63 -3.81 -6.95 13.97
CA ALA A 63 -3.19 -8.07 14.70
C ALA A 63 -1.93 -7.69 15.50
N ALA A 64 -1.26 -6.59 15.14
CA ALA A 64 -0.11 -6.08 15.89
C ALA A 64 -0.52 -5.43 17.22
N ILE A 65 -1.72 -4.86 17.29
CA ILE A 65 -2.23 -4.16 18.48
C ILE A 65 -3.34 -4.91 19.22
N ASP A 66 -3.99 -5.87 18.57
CA ASP A 66 -5.06 -6.70 19.13
C ASP A 66 -4.75 -8.19 18.97
N SER A 67 -4.33 -8.80 20.08
CA SER A 67 -4.00 -10.23 20.14
C SER A 67 -5.19 -11.16 19.87
N SER A 68 -6.43 -10.69 20.00
CA SER A 68 -7.64 -11.51 19.84
C SER A 68 -7.84 -11.99 18.40
N VAL A 69 -7.44 -11.18 17.42
CA VAL A 69 -7.55 -11.51 15.99
C VAL A 69 -6.29 -12.15 15.43
N LYS A 70 -5.17 -12.11 16.18
CA LYS A 70 -3.84 -12.49 15.68
C LYS A 70 -3.80 -13.88 15.06
N SER A 71 -4.36 -14.90 15.74
CA SER A 71 -4.38 -16.26 15.20
C SER A 71 -5.14 -16.39 13.88
N THR A 72 -6.25 -15.66 13.71
CA THR A 72 -7.02 -15.66 12.47
C THR A 72 -6.23 -14.96 11.36
N VAL A 73 -5.64 -13.80 11.68
CA VAL A 73 -4.83 -13.02 10.73
C VAL A 73 -3.60 -13.79 10.26
N THR A 74 -2.88 -14.48 11.15
CA THR A 74 -1.74 -15.31 10.74
C THR A 74 -2.14 -16.45 9.80
N GLY A 75 -3.34 -17.02 10.00
CA GLY A 75 -3.90 -18.03 9.08
C GLY A 75 -4.21 -17.44 7.70
N VAL A 76 -4.79 -16.24 7.66
CA VAL A 76 -5.04 -15.49 6.42
C VAL A 76 -3.73 -15.17 5.70
N MET A 77 -2.73 -14.65 6.40
CA MET A 77 -1.41 -14.34 5.84
C MET A 77 -0.77 -15.57 5.20
N SER A 78 -0.76 -16.71 5.91
CA SER A 78 -0.23 -17.96 5.37
C SER A 78 -0.99 -18.44 4.13
N ASN A 79 -2.33 -18.41 4.16
CA ASN A 79 -3.13 -18.86 3.01
C ASN A 79 -2.97 -17.93 1.81
N THR A 80 -2.96 -16.62 2.03
CA THR A 80 -2.70 -15.62 0.99
C THR A 80 -1.33 -15.80 0.38
N PHE A 81 -0.30 -16.02 1.21
CA PHE A 81 1.07 -16.23 0.72
C PHE A 81 1.13 -17.42 -0.24
N THR A 82 0.44 -18.53 0.05
CA THR A 82 0.43 -19.69 -0.84
C THR A 82 -0.48 -19.51 -2.06
N GLN A 83 -1.74 -19.12 -1.85
CA GLN A 83 -2.75 -19.20 -2.90
C GLN A 83 -2.69 -18.01 -3.87
N ALA A 84 -2.42 -16.80 -3.38
CA ALA A 84 -2.46 -15.60 -4.20
C ALA A 84 -1.42 -15.65 -5.33
N GLN A 85 -0.23 -16.21 -5.05
CA GLN A 85 0.83 -16.39 -6.06
C GLN A 85 0.38 -17.16 -7.31
N THR A 86 -0.69 -17.95 -7.21
CA THR A 86 -1.24 -18.73 -8.34
C THR A 86 -2.41 -18.05 -9.07
N TYR A 87 -2.95 -16.96 -8.51
CA TYR A 87 -4.19 -16.32 -8.97
C TYR A 87 -4.00 -15.14 -9.93
N ASN A 88 -2.79 -14.59 -10.02
CA ASN A 88 -2.47 -13.30 -10.65
C ASN A 88 -2.49 -13.28 -12.21
N LEU A 89 -3.32 -14.13 -12.85
CA LEU A 89 -3.31 -14.38 -14.30
C LEU A 89 -4.43 -13.69 -15.12
N GLN A 90 -5.23 -12.81 -14.53
CA GLN A 90 -6.44 -12.28 -15.19
C GLN A 90 -6.60 -10.77 -15.10
N MET A 91 -5.50 -9.99 -15.11
CA MET A 91 -5.59 -8.54 -15.04
C MET A 91 -5.24 -7.89 -16.40
N THR A 92 -6.08 -6.96 -16.84
CA THR A 92 -5.78 -6.03 -17.93
C THR A 92 -5.67 -4.62 -17.36
N LYS A 93 -4.53 -3.94 -17.54
CA LYS A 93 -4.41 -2.51 -17.20
C LYS A 93 -4.54 -1.66 -18.46
N VAL A 94 -5.42 -0.66 -18.39
CA VAL A 94 -5.62 0.32 -19.47
C VAL A 94 -5.32 1.74 -18.99
N VAL A 95 -4.75 2.56 -19.87
CA VAL A 95 -4.51 3.98 -19.57
C VAL A 95 -5.63 4.83 -20.16
N MET A 96 -6.31 5.57 -19.29
CA MET A 96 -7.38 6.49 -19.66
C MET A 96 -6.80 7.81 -20.22
N VAL A 97 -7.60 8.59 -20.94
CA VAL A 97 -7.18 9.88 -21.53
C VAL A 97 -6.66 10.91 -20.52
N ASN A 98 -7.02 10.76 -19.25
CA ASN A 98 -6.52 11.59 -18.15
C ASN A 98 -5.24 11.03 -17.50
N TYR A 99 -4.59 10.04 -18.14
CA TYR A 99 -3.40 9.33 -17.66
C TYR A 99 -3.59 8.50 -16.38
N ASN A 100 -4.82 8.32 -15.91
CA ASN A 100 -5.10 7.35 -14.86
C ASN A 100 -5.12 5.93 -15.42
N TYR A 101 -4.75 4.97 -14.57
CA TYR A 101 -4.84 3.55 -14.89
C TYR A 101 -6.18 2.98 -14.41
N LEU A 102 -6.77 2.11 -15.22
CA LEU A 102 -7.90 1.25 -14.84
C LEU A 102 -7.44 -0.20 -14.91
N SER A 103 -7.58 -0.92 -13.80
CA SER A 103 -7.35 -2.36 -13.72
C SER A 103 -8.66 -3.11 -13.90
N ILE A 104 -8.69 -4.05 -14.84
CA ILE A 104 -9.83 -4.90 -15.14
C ILE A 104 -9.45 -6.33 -14.80
N TYR A 105 -10.31 -7.03 -14.07
CA TYR A 105 -10.06 -8.39 -13.63
C TYR A 105 -11.03 -9.37 -14.32
N GLY A 106 -10.50 -10.49 -14.79
CA GLY A 106 -11.25 -11.49 -15.55
C GLY A 106 -11.26 -11.22 -17.05
N ASN A 107 -12.05 -12.01 -17.77
CA ASN A 107 -12.17 -11.96 -19.24
C ASN A 107 -13.24 -10.98 -19.74
N ASP A 108 -13.95 -10.28 -18.84
CA ASP A 108 -15.03 -9.38 -19.20
C ASP A 108 -14.51 -7.97 -19.46
N THR A 109 -14.41 -7.60 -20.74
CA THR A 109 -14.03 -6.25 -21.17
C THR A 109 -15.19 -5.26 -21.13
N GLY A 110 -16.36 -5.64 -20.59
CA GLY A 110 -17.53 -4.76 -20.46
C GLY A 110 -17.24 -3.45 -19.72
N ALA A 111 -16.27 -3.47 -18.80
CA ALA A 111 -15.77 -2.28 -18.10
C ALA A 111 -15.10 -1.24 -19.04
N LEU A 112 -14.74 -1.59 -20.27
CA LEU A 112 -14.17 -0.68 -21.28
C LEU A 112 -15.24 0.06 -22.10
N ASN A 113 -16.50 -0.37 -22.04
CA ASN A 113 -17.55 0.21 -22.87
C ASN A 113 -17.81 1.67 -22.49
N GLY A 114 -17.62 2.58 -23.44
CA GLY A 114 -17.87 4.02 -23.26
C GLY A 114 -16.74 4.79 -22.57
N LEU A 115 -15.60 4.16 -22.27
CA LEU A 115 -14.43 4.86 -21.74
C LEU A 115 -13.55 5.43 -22.86
N ALA A 116 -13.10 6.67 -22.68
CA ALA A 116 -12.10 7.28 -23.54
C ALA A 116 -10.70 6.79 -23.14
N LEU A 117 -10.12 5.91 -23.95
CA LEU A 117 -8.76 5.39 -23.77
C LEU A 117 -7.74 6.32 -24.43
N ALA A 118 -6.53 6.42 -23.86
CA ALA A 118 -5.46 7.22 -24.43
C ALA A 118 -4.96 6.58 -25.74
N GLY A 119 -5.44 7.06 -26.90
CA GLY A 119 -5.16 6.44 -28.21
C GLY A 119 -3.68 6.39 -28.64
N ASN A 120 -2.80 7.08 -27.92
CA ASN A 120 -1.35 7.14 -28.19
C ASN A 120 -0.52 6.28 -27.21
N ILE A 121 -1.15 5.70 -26.18
CA ILE A 121 -0.48 4.77 -25.27
C ILE A 121 -0.97 3.39 -25.66
N PRO A 122 -0.09 2.44 -26.03
CA PRO A 122 -0.51 1.07 -26.28
C PRO A 122 -1.33 0.61 -25.09
N VAL A 123 -2.61 0.27 -25.32
CA VAL A 123 -3.36 -0.50 -24.34
C VAL A 123 -2.50 -1.72 -24.10
N GLN A 124 -1.97 -1.89 -22.89
CA GLN A 124 -1.35 -3.15 -22.49
C GLN A 124 -2.49 -4.15 -22.30
N ALA A 125 -3.11 -4.48 -23.44
CA ALA A 125 -4.11 -5.49 -23.57
C ALA A 125 -3.38 -6.80 -23.33
N SER A 126 -3.55 -7.32 -22.11
CA SER A 126 -3.28 -8.70 -21.74
C SER A 126 -2.13 -9.32 -22.53
N THR A 127 -0.91 -8.82 -22.37
CA THR A 127 0.15 -9.81 -22.22
C THR A 127 -0.19 -10.46 -20.90
N THR A 128 -0.57 -11.74 -20.94
CA THR A 128 -0.62 -12.57 -19.74
C THR A 128 0.70 -12.34 -19.04
N VAL A 129 0.74 -11.42 -18.09
CA VAL A 129 1.84 -11.36 -17.16
C VAL A 129 1.77 -12.73 -16.53
N ASN A 130 2.84 -13.50 -16.68
CA ASN A 130 2.97 -14.78 -16.00
C ASN A 130 3.73 -14.45 -14.71
N PRO A 131 3.02 -13.92 -13.70
CA PRO A 131 3.65 -13.40 -12.51
C PRO A 131 4.44 -14.51 -11.85
N GLN A 132 5.69 -14.21 -11.51
CA GLN A 132 6.44 -15.05 -10.59
C GLN A 132 6.14 -14.58 -9.18
N GLY A 133 5.25 -15.32 -8.51
CA GLY A 133 4.83 -14.97 -7.15
C GLY A 133 4.00 -13.69 -7.12
N PHE A 134 4.55 -12.64 -6.49
CA PHE A 134 3.89 -11.35 -6.31
C PHE A 134 4.32 -10.27 -7.31
N LEU A 135 5.19 -10.61 -8.27
CA LEU A 135 5.67 -9.70 -9.31
C LEU A 135 4.72 -9.66 -10.49
N ASN A 136 4.37 -8.47 -10.99
CA ASN A 136 3.44 -8.31 -12.10
C ASN A 136 3.78 -7.18 -13.08
N ASP A 137 5.02 -6.65 -13.04
CA ASP A 137 5.51 -5.53 -13.86
C ASP A 137 4.79 -4.19 -13.57
N PHE A 138 3.89 -4.15 -12.60
CA PHE A 138 3.28 -2.94 -12.07
C PHE A 138 3.84 -2.67 -10.67
N TYR A 139 4.91 -1.88 -10.64
CA TYR A 139 5.67 -1.60 -9.41
C TYR A 139 4.85 -0.96 -8.28
N ASP A 140 3.72 -0.33 -8.59
CA ASP A 140 2.76 0.12 -7.57
C ASP A 140 2.03 -1.06 -6.89
N ASP A 141 1.56 -2.04 -7.67
CA ASP A 141 0.91 -3.24 -7.12
C ASP A 141 1.88 -4.05 -6.27
N GLU A 142 3.10 -4.22 -6.78
CA GLU A 142 4.20 -4.90 -6.09
C GLU A 142 4.57 -4.22 -4.79
N GLY A 143 4.70 -2.88 -4.79
CA GLY A 143 4.99 -2.10 -3.59
C GLY A 143 3.95 -2.32 -2.48
N TRP A 144 2.67 -2.44 -2.82
CA TRP A 144 1.63 -2.77 -1.84
C TRP A 144 1.81 -4.16 -1.24
N TRP A 145 2.16 -5.16 -2.06
CA TRP A 145 2.45 -6.50 -1.57
C TRP A 145 3.69 -6.54 -0.68
N ALA A 146 4.76 -5.82 -1.03
CA ALA A 146 5.95 -5.74 -0.21
C ALA A 146 5.64 -5.17 1.18
N LEU A 147 4.85 -4.09 1.27
CA LEU A 147 4.42 -3.53 2.56
C LEU A 147 3.56 -4.52 3.37
N GLY A 148 2.64 -5.23 2.70
CA GLY A 148 1.83 -6.26 3.34
C GLY A 148 2.66 -7.42 3.91
N TRP A 149 3.69 -7.87 3.18
CA TRP A 149 4.59 -8.92 3.63
C TRP A 149 5.54 -8.47 4.75
N ILE A 150 5.98 -7.21 4.71
CA ILE A 150 6.71 -6.61 5.84
C ILE A 150 5.85 -6.60 7.10
N GLN A 151 4.59 -6.18 7.00
CA GLN A 151 3.67 -6.20 8.15
C GLN A 151 3.40 -7.63 8.64
N ALA A 152 3.28 -8.60 7.71
CA ALA A 152 3.16 -10.01 8.06
C ALA A 152 4.40 -10.54 8.81
N TYR A 153 5.60 -10.13 8.40
CA TYR A 153 6.83 -10.42 9.13
C TYR A 153 6.79 -9.85 10.56
N ASP A 154 6.35 -8.60 10.74
CA ASP A 154 6.29 -7.98 12.07
C ASP A 154 5.32 -8.70 13.02
N VAL A 155 4.18 -9.16 12.49
CA VAL A 155 3.18 -9.88 13.28
C VAL A 155 3.65 -11.28 13.66
N THR A 156 4.36 -11.97 12.76
CA THR A 156 4.61 -13.41 12.85
C THR A 156 6.06 -13.80 13.19
N GLY A 157 7.03 -12.96 12.85
CA GLY A 157 8.46 -13.29 12.83
C GLY A 157 8.87 -14.28 11.74
N ASN A 158 7.98 -14.63 10.79
CA ASN A 158 8.31 -15.57 9.72
C ASN A 158 9.15 -14.88 8.64
N SER A 159 10.41 -15.32 8.49
CA SER A 159 11.37 -14.78 7.54
C SER A 159 10.94 -14.89 6.08
N ASP A 160 10.10 -15.87 5.72
CA ASP A 160 9.65 -16.03 4.33
C ASP A 160 8.91 -14.80 3.81
N TYR A 161 8.18 -14.11 4.68
CA TYR A 161 7.49 -12.87 4.34
C TYR A 161 8.48 -11.71 4.12
N LEU A 162 9.51 -11.61 4.96
CA LEU A 162 10.54 -10.58 4.80
C LEU A 162 11.34 -10.83 3.51
N THR A 163 11.74 -12.08 3.24
CA THR A 163 12.40 -12.46 1.99
C THR A 163 11.56 -12.09 0.77
N MET A 164 10.25 -12.38 0.79
CA MET A 164 9.37 -11.99 -0.31
C MET A 164 9.32 -10.48 -0.52
N ALA A 165 9.29 -9.68 0.55
CA ALA A 165 9.33 -8.23 0.43
C ALA A 165 10.67 -7.71 -0.13
N GLU A 166 11.78 -8.37 0.21
CA GLU A 166 13.11 -8.07 -0.32
C GLU A 166 13.22 -8.42 -1.82
N ASP A 167 12.65 -9.55 -2.25
CA ASP A 167 12.57 -9.97 -3.64
C ASP A 167 11.74 -8.99 -4.48
N ILE A 168 10.58 -8.57 -3.97
CA ILE A 168 9.75 -7.55 -4.60
C ILE A 168 10.51 -6.22 -4.70
N PHE A 169 11.17 -5.79 -3.62
CA PHE A 169 11.94 -4.55 -3.64
C PHE A 169 13.09 -4.58 -4.65
N ALA A 170 13.74 -5.74 -4.83
CA ALA A 170 14.79 -5.92 -5.82
C ALA A 170 14.25 -5.73 -7.24
N ASP A 171 13.03 -6.19 -7.54
CA ASP A 171 12.39 -6.01 -8.83
C ASP A 171 11.92 -4.56 -9.07
N MET A 172 11.32 -3.93 -8.06
CA MET A 172 10.88 -2.53 -8.11
C MET A 172 12.01 -1.54 -8.48
N LYS A 173 13.28 -1.93 -8.30
CA LYS A 173 14.43 -1.12 -8.75
C LYS A 173 14.38 -0.83 -10.25
N ASN A 174 13.85 -1.73 -11.07
CA ASN A 174 13.73 -1.55 -12.51
C ASN A 174 12.88 -0.33 -12.87
N ALA A 175 11.94 0.05 -12.00
CA ALA A 175 11.16 1.27 -12.11
C ALA A 175 12.05 2.51 -12.24
N THR A 176 13.16 2.59 -11.47
CA THR A 176 14.01 3.78 -11.25
C THR A 176 14.79 4.29 -12.47
N THR A 177 14.64 3.63 -13.62
CA THR A 177 15.35 3.98 -14.86
C THR A 177 14.58 4.94 -15.79
N THR A 178 13.34 5.30 -15.44
CA THR A 178 12.50 6.21 -16.26
C THR A 178 12.57 7.67 -15.80
N PRO A 179 12.27 8.67 -16.67
CA PRO A 179 12.46 10.10 -16.36
C PRO A 179 11.71 10.63 -15.12
N CYS A 180 10.68 9.92 -14.63
CA CYS A 180 9.89 10.29 -13.45
C CYS A 180 10.01 9.30 -12.27
N SER A 181 10.93 8.34 -12.33
CA SER A 181 10.91 7.14 -11.46
C SER A 181 11.84 7.12 -10.27
N ASN A 182 12.63 8.16 -10.06
CA ASN A 182 13.46 8.27 -8.85
C ASN A 182 12.65 8.56 -7.57
N GLY A 183 11.33 8.36 -7.60
CA GLY A 183 10.48 8.42 -6.42
C GLY A 183 9.07 7.89 -6.65
N ALA A 184 8.97 6.62 -7.02
CA ALA A 184 7.80 5.85 -6.64
C ALA A 184 7.72 5.87 -5.11
N ARG A 185 6.69 6.51 -4.55
CA ARG A 185 6.53 6.69 -3.09
C ARG A 185 6.50 5.35 -2.34
N LEU A 186 6.02 4.30 -2.99
CA LEU A 186 6.09 2.93 -2.48
C LEU A 186 7.51 2.38 -2.42
N TYR A 187 8.39 2.69 -3.39
CA TYR A 187 9.80 2.28 -3.33
C TYR A 187 10.55 2.96 -2.18
N LEU A 188 10.26 4.24 -1.93
CA LEU A 188 10.69 4.95 -0.72
C LEU A 188 10.18 4.25 0.55
N SER A 189 8.88 3.95 0.62
CA SER A 189 8.29 3.31 1.79
C SER A 189 8.88 1.93 2.06
N VAL A 190 8.91 1.05 1.06
CA VAL A 190 9.46 -0.30 1.19
C VAL A 190 10.93 -0.25 1.62
N SER A 191 11.77 0.59 1.01
CA SER A 191 13.18 0.72 1.44
C SER A 191 13.32 1.23 2.89
N ALA A 192 12.50 2.19 3.32
CA ALA A 192 12.51 2.67 4.70
C ALA A 192 12.09 1.57 5.70
N HIS A 193 11.05 0.81 5.36
CA HIS A 193 10.57 -0.29 6.18
C HIS A 193 11.59 -1.45 6.24
N LEU A 194 12.18 -1.84 5.11
CA LEU A 194 13.24 -2.87 5.06
C LEU A 194 14.48 -2.44 5.87
N ALA A 195 14.88 -1.16 5.81
CA ALA A 195 16.02 -0.65 6.59
C ALA A 195 15.85 -0.83 8.12
N ASN A 196 14.62 -0.90 8.60
CA ASN A 196 14.33 -1.11 10.02
C ASN A 196 14.33 -2.59 10.45
N ARG A 197 14.28 -3.53 9.49
CA ARG A 197 14.16 -4.98 9.74
C ARG A 197 15.40 -5.76 9.30
N ALA A 198 16.04 -5.32 8.22
CA ALA A 198 17.29 -5.88 7.74
C ALA A 198 18.45 -5.62 8.73
N THR A 199 19.55 -6.35 8.53
CA THR A 199 20.78 -6.21 9.32
C THR A 199 22.00 -5.98 8.42
N GLY A 200 23.15 -5.66 9.02
CA GLY A 200 24.43 -5.58 8.30
C GLY A 200 24.44 -4.61 7.12
N SER A 201 25.01 -5.05 6.00
CA SER A 201 25.12 -4.27 4.76
C SER A 201 23.77 -3.96 4.14
N ASP A 202 22.80 -4.86 4.23
CA ASP A 202 21.50 -4.70 3.58
C ASP A 202 20.71 -3.57 4.23
N LYS A 203 20.74 -3.49 5.57
CA LYS A 203 20.22 -2.32 6.31
C LYS A 203 20.82 -1.01 5.82
N ALA A 204 22.15 -0.95 5.67
CA ALA A 204 22.83 0.27 5.23
C ALA A 204 22.45 0.63 3.78
N ASN A 205 22.30 -0.37 2.92
CA ASN A 205 21.87 -0.20 1.53
C ASN A 205 20.44 0.34 1.45
N TYR A 206 19.48 -0.31 2.11
CA TYR A 206 18.09 0.14 2.14
C TYR A 206 17.95 1.56 2.72
N LEU A 207 18.65 1.86 3.82
CA LEU A 207 18.64 3.20 4.41
C LEU A 207 19.19 4.26 3.46
N THR A 208 20.26 3.94 2.72
CA THR A 208 20.85 4.84 1.72
C THR A 208 19.87 5.10 0.58
N ILE A 209 19.20 4.04 0.08
CA ILE A 209 18.19 4.16 -0.95
C ILE A 209 17.02 5.02 -0.46
N ALA A 210 16.47 4.74 0.73
CA ALA A 210 15.37 5.49 1.30
C ALA A 210 15.70 6.99 1.45
N LYS A 211 16.89 7.32 1.94
CA LYS A 211 17.35 8.72 2.04
C LYS A 211 17.47 9.41 0.68
N ASN A 212 18.00 8.71 -0.32
CA ASN A 212 18.13 9.25 -1.67
C ASN A 212 16.76 9.49 -2.31
N GLN A 213 15.82 8.54 -2.15
CA GLN A 213 14.45 8.67 -2.63
C GLN A 213 13.71 9.83 -1.92
N TRP A 214 13.88 9.99 -0.60
CA TRP A 214 13.30 11.10 0.15
C TRP A 214 13.84 12.46 -0.29
N ASN A 215 15.17 12.56 -0.50
CA ASN A 215 15.80 13.79 -0.95
C ASN A 215 15.32 14.19 -2.35
N TRP A 216 15.19 13.21 -3.25
CA TRP A 216 14.57 13.43 -4.56
C TRP A 216 13.12 13.89 -4.39
N PHE A 217 12.31 13.15 -3.64
CA PHE A 217 10.89 13.43 -3.40
C PHE A 217 10.66 14.85 -2.88
N LYS A 218 11.40 15.27 -1.85
CA LYS A 218 11.36 16.66 -1.34
C LYS A 218 11.82 17.68 -2.39
N GLY A 219 12.87 17.37 -3.15
CA GLY A 219 13.42 18.26 -4.17
C GLY A 219 12.52 18.46 -5.38
N THR A 220 11.53 17.59 -5.60
CA THR A 220 10.64 17.64 -6.76
C THR A 220 9.59 18.75 -6.70
N GLY A 221 9.33 19.31 -5.51
CA GLY A 221 8.24 20.25 -5.30
C GLY A 221 6.85 19.61 -5.19
N MET A 222 6.75 18.27 -5.15
CA MET A 222 5.47 17.58 -4.91
C MET A 222 4.86 17.91 -3.55
N ILE A 223 5.67 18.21 -2.53
CA ILE A 223 5.19 18.80 -1.28
C ILE A 223 4.99 20.29 -1.52
N ASN A 224 3.74 20.74 -1.55
CA ASN A 224 3.42 22.14 -1.78
C ASN A 224 3.51 23.00 -0.50
N SER A 225 3.39 24.31 -0.65
CA SER A 225 3.46 25.28 0.45
C SER A 225 2.40 25.08 1.54
N GLN A 226 1.32 24.35 1.25
CA GLN A 226 0.23 24.03 2.15
C GLN A 226 0.49 22.73 2.94
N GLY A 227 1.63 22.06 2.68
CA GLY A 227 1.97 20.79 3.30
C GLY A 227 1.19 19.59 2.74
N THR A 228 0.54 19.72 1.57
CA THR A 228 -0.09 18.59 0.89
C THR A 228 0.82 18.07 -0.24
N ILE A 229 0.61 16.81 -0.62
CA ILE A 229 1.41 16.09 -1.61
C ILE A 229 0.65 16.02 -2.92
N ASN A 230 1.25 16.55 -3.98
CA ASN A 230 0.73 16.44 -5.34
C ASN A 230 0.92 15.01 -5.89
N ASP A 231 -0.04 14.55 -6.69
CA ASP A 231 -0.13 13.16 -7.18
C ASP A 231 0.98 12.82 -8.19
N GLY A 232 1.61 13.81 -8.83
CA GLY A 232 2.90 13.62 -9.50
C GLY A 232 3.43 14.78 -10.35
N LEU A 233 4.45 14.49 -11.16
CA LEU A 233 5.27 15.46 -11.89
C LEU A 233 4.99 15.45 -13.40
N THR A 234 5.01 16.62 -14.04
CA THR A 234 5.08 16.71 -15.52
C THR A 234 6.52 16.94 -15.99
N ASN A 235 6.75 16.78 -17.30
CA ASN A 235 8.01 17.14 -17.99
C ASN A 235 8.29 18.66 -18.04
N SER A 236 7.42 19.46 -17.44
CA SER A 236 7.56 20.89 -17.21
C SER A 236 7.36 21.13 -15.72
N SER A 237 7.97 22.16 -15.16
CA SER A 237 7.95 22.47 -13.72
C SER A 237 6.58 22.85 -13.13
N ASN A 238 5.48 22.38 -13.74
CA ASN A 238 4.11 22.53 -13.29
C ASN A 238 3.62 21.17 -12.79
N ASN A 239 3.68 20.97 -11.47
CA ASN A 239 3.15 19.83 -10.72
C ASN A 239 1.75 19.45 -11.20
N GLY A 240 1.64 18.37 -11.96
CA GLY A 240 0.41 18.01 -12.63
C GLY A 240 0.44 16.62 -13.23
N LEU A 241 0.63 15.59 -12.42
CA LEU A 241 -0.12 14.36 -12.66
C LEU A 241 -1.39 14.47 -11.82
N SER A 242 -2.53 14.38 -12.50
CA SER A 242 -3.86 14.36 -11.92
C SER A 242 -4.25 15.59 -11.10
N VAL A 243 -5.54 15.65 -10.75
CA VAL A 243 -6.20 16.78 -10.08
C VAL A 243 -5.40 17.24 -8.86
N ASN A 244 -5.33 18.54 -8.64
CA ASN A 244 -5.10 19.05 -7.28
C ASN A 244 -6.19 18.44 -6.38
N TRP A 245 -5.85 17.40 -5.63
CA TRP A 245 -6.76 16.71 -4.72
C TRP A 245 -6.91 17.53 -3.43
N ALA A 246 -7.48 18.73 -3.58
CA ALA A 246 -8.17 19.45 -2.51
C ALA A 246 -9.65 19.01 -2.39
N GLY A 247 -10.04 17.93 -3.08
CA GLY A 247 -11.42 17.51 -3.25
C GLY A 247 -12.11 18.20 -4.45
N PRO A 248 -13.29 17.69 -4.88
CA PRO A 248 -14.26 17.00 -4.03
C PRO A 248 -14.19 15.47 -4.08
N PHE A 249 -14.82 14.85 -3.09
CA PHE A 249 -15.15 13.43 -3.00
C PHE A 249 -15.58 12.84 -4.35
N VAL A 250 -14.94 11.74 -4.78
CA VAL A 250 -15.38 10.95 -5.93
C VAL A 250 -16.10 9.71 -5.41
N ALA A 251 -17.37 9.58 -5.80
CA ALA A 251 -18.20 8.44 -5.45
C ALA A 251 -17.95 7.27 -6.40
N THR A 252 -17.82 6.03 -5.94
CA THR A 252 -17.72 5.61 -4.53
C THR A 252 -16.30 5.80 -4.00
N ALA A 253 -16.18 6.06 -2.69
CA ALA A 253 -14.89 6.24 -2.00
C ALA A 253 -13.87 5.15 -2.41
N ASN A 254 -12.67 5.53 -2.83
CA ASN A 254 -11.54 4.62 -3.06
C ASN A 254 -10.38 4.94 -2.10
N ALA A 255 -10.16 4.07 -1.11
CA ALA A 255 -9.17 4.30 -0.03
C ALA A 255 -7.69 4.27 -0.49
N SER A 256 -7.42 3.98 -1.75
CA SER A 256 -6.10 3.70 -2.29
C SER A 256 -5.26 4.91 -2.70
N THR A 257 -5.86 6.10 -2.79
CA THR A 257 -5.21 7.33 -3.28
C THR A 257 -4.58 8.17 -2.17
N GLU A 258 -5.05 8.00 -0.92
CA GLU A 258 -4.52 8.71 0.26
C GLU A 258 -3.37 7.96 0.96
N SER A 259 -3.33 6.63 0.85
CA SER A 259 -2.38 5.76 1.58
C SER A 259 -0.92 6.02 1.21
N SER A 260 -0.62 6.19 -0.08
CA SER A 260 0.75 6.40 -0.56
C SER A 260 1.37 7.75 -0.12
N ALA A 261 0.55 8.73 0.30
CA ALA A 261 1.01 10.02 0.86
C ALA A 261 1.43 9.87 2.30
N LEU A 262 0.58 9.17 3.04
CA LEU A 262 0.86 8.76 4.39
C LEU A 262 2.11 7.87 4.43
N ASP A 263 2.27 6.94 3.49
CA ASP A 263 3.44 6.06 3.42
C ASP A 263 4.75 6.83 3.22
N ALA A 264 4.77 7.89 2.42
CA ALA A 264 5.95 8.73 2.27
C ALA A 264 6.32 9.45 3.59
N LEU A 265 5.31 9.86 4.38
CA LEU A 265 5.51 10.48 5.69
C LEU A 265 5.93 9.44 6.75
N VAL A 266 5.32 8.26 6.74
CA VAL A 266 5.70 7.11 7.58
C VAL A 266 7.13 6.70 7.27
N ALA A 267 7.53 6.68 6.00
CA ALA A 267 8.89 6.40 5.56
C ALA A 267 9.89 7.44 6.07
N ALA A 268 9.54 8.74 5.99
CA ALA A 268 10.39 9.81 6.53
C ALA A 268 10.58 9.67 8.05
N ALA A 269 9.49 9.41 8.79
CA ALA A 269 9.54 9.12 10.22
C ALA A 269 10.40 7.87 10.51
N ALA A 270 10.26 6.82 9.71
CA ALA A 270 10.97 5.56 9.84
C ALA A 270 12.49 5.68 9.64
N ILE A 271 12.96 6.68 8.89
CA ILE A 271 14.40 6.94 8.67
C ILE A 271 14.93 8.19 9.38
N GLY A 272 14.09 8.88 10.16
CA GLY A 272 14.45 10.01 11.04
C GLY A 272 14.74 11.32 10.32
N VAL A 273 13.94 11.69 9.31
CA VAL A 273 14.15 12.86 8.42
C VAL A 273 12.89 13.65 8.10
#